data_AF-A0A7S2ST28-F1
#
_entry.id   AF-A0A7S2ST28-F1
#
_cell.length_a   1.000
_cell.length_b   1.000
_cell.length_c   1.000
_cell.angle_alpha   90.00
_cell.angle_beta   90.00
_cell.angle_gamma   90.00
#
_symmetry.space_group_name_H-M   'P 1'
#
loop_
_entity.id
_entity.type
_entity.pdbx_description
1 polymer ?
#
loop_
_entity_poly.entity_id
_entity_poly.type
_entity_poly.pdbx_seq_one_letter_code
_entity_poly.pdbx_strand_id
1 'polypeptide(L)'
;VAFAAGGDKGEPPLGSDGEEEDGGGFLTESDRIRLTRARLTEEYNRSVRRRKRVFVPYIDACLWARRQGFESKEEWDEWVDLGEKRTPYITAYPERYYTETGDWISWDHFLGLDPDAPLGVNATETGNTRGEAVDDAEG
;
A
#
# COMPACT_ATOMS: atom_id res chain seq x y z
N VAL A 1 78.51 17.27 -22.00
CA VAL A 1 78.26 18.72 -21.87
C VAL A 1 76.92 18.97 -22.55
N ALA A 2 75.83 19.41 -21.94
CA ALA A 2 75.57 19.94 -20.60
C ALA A 2 74.11 19.63 -20.22
N PHE A 3 73.87 19.47 -18.92
CA PHE A 3 72.56 19.60 -18.27
C PHE A 3 72.09 21.06 -18.34
N ALA A 4 70.78 21.27 -18.50
CA ALA A 4 70.05 22.48 -18.10
C ALA A 4 68.79 21.97 -17.37
N ALA A 5 68.59 22.11 -16.06
CA ALA A 5 68.31 23.34 -15.29
C ALA A 5 67.24 24.20 -16.00
N GLY A 6 66.05 24.48 -15.49
CA GLY A 6 65.55 24.65 -14.12
C GLY A 6 64.61 25.88 -14.16
N GLY A 7 63.50 25.85 -13.42
CA GLY A 7 62.53 26.96 -13.27
C GLY A 7 61.11 26.39 -13.16
N ASP A 8 60.54 26.10 -11.99
CA ASP A 8 60.32 26.91 -10.78
C ASP A 8 59.45 28.17 -11.01
N LYS A 9 58.26 28.10 -10.40
CA LYS A 9 57.33 29.15 -9.95
C LYS A 9 56.38 29.80 -10.94
N GLY A 10 55.11 29.53 -10.66
CA GLY A 10 53.97 30.32 -11.09
C GLY A 10 52.66 29.72 -10.58
N GLU A 11 52.59 29.32 -9.31
CA GLU A 11 51.29 29.18 -8.63
C GLU A 11 50.53 30.51 -8.81
N PRO A 12 49.30 30.51 -9.36
CA PRO A 12 48.49 31.71 -9.37
C PRO A 12 48.15 32.09 -7.92
N PRO A 13 48.21 33.38 -7.56
CA PRO A 13 48.10 33.83 -6.19
C PRO A 13 46.72 33.49 -5.61
N LEU A 14 46.76 32.85 -4.44
CA LEU A 14 45.69 32.86 -3.47
C LEU A 14 45.37 34.31 -3.10
N GLY A 15 44.12 34.71 -3.33
CA GLY A 15 43.49 35.88 -2.69
C GLY A 15 43.50 37.16 -3.51
N SER A 16 42.36 37.47 -4.11
CA SER A 16 41.88 38.85 -4.23
C SER A 16 40.35 38.83 -4.31
N ASP A 17 39.77 39.20 -3.16
CA ASP A 17 38.74 40.23 -3.07
C ASP A 17 37.48 40.01 -3.91
N GLY A 18 36.63 39.13 -3.40
CA GLY A 18 35.20 39.14 -3.66
C GLY A 18 34.48 38.90 -2.35
N GLU A 19 34.35 39.95 -1.54
CA GLU A 19 33.38 40.01 -0.46
C GLU A 19 31.98 39.78 -1.06
N GLU A 20 31.54 38.53 -1.13
CA GLU A 20 30.12 38.19 -1.23
C GLU A 20 29.67 37.61 0.11
N GLU A 21 29.81 38.43 1.15
CA GLU A 21 28.95 38.28 2.33
C GLU A 21 27.59 38.92 2.02
N ASP A 22 26.79 38.24 1.19
CA ASP A 22 25.33 38.35 1.32
C ASP A 22 24.91 37.36 2.41
N GLY A 23 24.96 37.84 3.65
CA GLY A 23 24.30 37.22 4.80
C GLY A 23 22.78 37.34 4.68
N GLY A 24 22.20 36.76 3.64
CA GLY A 24 20.79 36.92 3.26
C GLY A 24 20.05 35.61 3.05
N GLY A 25 20.18 34.62 3.93
CA GLY A 25 19.17 33.57 4.15
C GLY A 25 18.60 32.88 2.89
N PHE A 26 19.38 32.74 1.83
CA PHE A 26 18.86 32.30 0.53
C PHE A 26 18.99 30.79 0.42
N LEU A 27 17.91 30.09 0.76
CA LEU A 27 17.75 28.67 0.51
C LEU A 27 18.18 28.36 -0.94
N THR A 28 19.16 27.47 -1.10
CA THR A 28 19.64 27.05 -2.42
C THR A 28 18.48 26.44 -3.20
N GLU A 29 18.57 26.36 -4.53
CA GLU A 29 17.54 25.71 -5.35
C GLU A 29 17.25 24.26 -4.88
N SER A 30 18.28 23.57 -4.40
CA SER A 30 18.15 22.26 -3.76
C SER A 30 17.34 22.30 -2.45
N ASP A 31 17.53 23.34 -1.63
CA ASP A 31 16.77 23.52 -0.38
C ASP A 31 15.31 23.88 -0.65
N ARG A 32 15.05 24.70 -1.67
CA ARG A 32 13.69 25.01 -2.14
C ARG A 32 12.95 23.77 -2.59
N ILE A 33 13.61 22.89 -3.34
CA ILE A 33 13.02 21.61 -3.77
C ILE A 33 12.75 20.72 -2.56
N ARG A 34 13.69 20.61 -1.62
CA ARG A 34 13.52 19.81 -0.39
C ARG A 34 12.36 20.32 0.47
N LEU A 35 12.25 21.64 0.65
CA LEU A 35 11.17 22.28 1.42
C LEU A 35 9.83 22.15 0.71
N THR A 36 9.79 22.32 -0.61
CA THR A 36 8.58 22.13 -1.42
C THR A 36 8.11 20.69 -1.34
N ARG A 37 9.01 19.71 -1.45
CA ARG A 37 8.70 18.29 -1.29
C ARG A 37 8.20 18.00 0.13
N ALA A 38 8.84 18.53 1.17
CA ALA A 38 8.41 18.34 2.55
C ALA A 38 7.00 18.90 2.79
N ARG A 39 6.73 20.11 2.28
CA ARG A 39 5.40 20.74 2.33
C ARG A 39 4.36 19.93 1.58
N LEU A 40 4.63 19.52 0.33
CA LEU A 40 3.71 18.71 -0.47
C LEU A 40 3.44 17.36 0.19
N THR A 41 4.47 16.74 0.78
CA THR A 41 4.33 15.47 1.51
C THR A 41 3.45 15.65 2.76
N GLU A 42 3.63 16.73 3.50
CA GLU A 42 2.81 17.06 4.68
C GLU A 42 1.37 17.39 4.30
N GLU A 43 1.13 18.18 3.24
CA GLU A 43 -0.21 18.48 2.73
C GLU A 43 -0.91 17.21 2.22
N TYR A 44 -0.19 16.37 1.49
CA TYR A 44 -0.69 15.07 1.04
C TYR A 44 -1.02 14.16 2.23
N ASN A 45 -0.10 13.98 3.18
CA ASN A 45 -0.31 13.16 4.37
C ASN A 45 -1.47 13.70 5.22
N ARG A 46 -1.58 15.01 5.37
CA ARG A 46 -2.70 15.66 6.07
C ARG A 46 -4.03 15.37 5.37
N SER A 47 -4.07 15.40 4.04
CA SER A 47 -5.28 15.07 3.27
C SER A 47 -5.67 13.60 3.46
N VAL A 48 -4.71 12.68 3.36
CA VAL A 48 -4.94 11.23 3.51
C VAL A 48 -5.39 10.90 4.92
N ARG A 49 -4.77 11.48 5.95
CA ARG A 49 -5.13 11.27 7.37
C ARG A 49 -6.51 11.81 7.72
N ARG A 50 -7.02 12.81 6.99
CA ARG A 50 -8.36 13.38 7.19
C ARG A 50 -9.48 12.57 6.52
N ARG A 51 -9.16 11.67 5.58
CA ARG A 51 -10.19 10.83 4.95
C ARG A 51 -10.70 9.81 5.96
N LYS A 52 -12.03 9.63 6.00
CA LYS A 52 -12.64 8.55 6.77
C LYS A 52 -12.17 7.22 6.19
N ARG A 53 -11.86 6.26 7.06
CA ARG A 53 -11.54 4.90 6.65
C ARG A 53 -12.80 4.28 6.04
N VAL A 54 -12.67 3.77 4.83
CA VAL A 54 -13.73 3.00 4.16
C VAL A 54 -13.38 1.54 4.34
N PHE A 55 -14.26 0.78 4.98
CA PHE A 55 -14.10 -0.65 5.16
C PHE A 55 -14.72 -1.41 3.99
N VAL A 56 -14.21 -2.61 3.73
CA VAL A 56 -14.79 -3.52 2.75
C VAL A 56 -16.20 -3.95 3.16
N PRO A 57 -17.06 -4.37 2.21
CA PRO A 57 -18.35 -4.98 2.54
C PRO A 57 -18.16 -6.35 3.22
N TYR A 58 -19.21 -6.82 3.91
CA TYR A 58 -19.16 -8.04 4.72
C TYR A 58 -18.68 -9.28 3.94
N ILE A 59 -19.19 -9.48 2.72
CA ILE A 59 -18.84 -10.64 1.88
C ILE A 59 -17.35 -10.64 1.52
N ASP A 60 -16.80 -9.49 1.10
CA ASP A 60 -15.39 -9.36 0.77
C ASP A 60 -14.49 -9.57 2.00
N ALA A 61 -14.95 -9.11 3.17
CA ALA A 61 -14.26 -9.34 4.44
C ALA A 61 -14.23 -10.82 4.82
N CYS A 62 -15.33 -11.55 4.62
CA CYS A 62 -15.42 -12.99 4.84
C CYS A 62 -14.48 -13.75 3.89
N LEU A 63 -14.49 -13.40 2.60
CA LEU A 63 -13.60 -14.00 1.60
C LEU A 63 -12.13 -13.79 1.95
N TRP A 64 -11.80 -12.59 2.44
CA TRP A 64 -10.45 -12.31 2.91
C TRP A 64 -10.10 -13.12 4.15
N ALA A 65 -10.95 -13.15 5.17
CA ALA A 65 -10.71 -13.89 6.41
C ALA A 65 -10.47 -15.39 6.14
N ARG A 66 -11.28 -15.99 5.26
CA ARG A 66 -11.13 -17.38 4.81
C ARG A 66 -9.83 -17.62 4.05
N ARG A 67 -9.41 -16.68 3.20
CA ARG A 67 -8.12 -16.77 2.48
C ARG A 67 -6.93 -16.75 3.43
N GLN A 68 -7.03 -16.03 4.54
CA GLN A 68 -5.99 -16.00 5.56
C GLN A 68 -5.93 -17.27 6.39
N GLY A 69 -7.01 -18.06 6.40
CA GLY A 69 -7.07 -19.35 7.09
C GLY A 69 -7.19 -19.23 8.60
N PHE A 70 -7.88 -18.21 9.10
CA PHE A 70 -8.16 -18.08 10.53
C PHE A 70 -9.20 -19.13 10.96
N GLU A 71 -8.86 -19.91 11.98
CA GLU A 71 -9.68 -21.01 12.49
C GLU A 71 -10.50 -20.62 13.71
N SER A 72 -10.09 -19.57 14.43
CA SER A 72 -10.82 -19.10 15.61
C SER A 72 -10.79 -17.59 15.80
N LYS A 73 -11.66 -17.10 16.67
CA LYS A 73 -11.71 -15.71 17.12
C LYS A 73 -10.41 -15.31 17.83
N GLU A 74 -9.79 -16.21 18.59
CA GLU A 74 -8.52 -15.94 19.27
C GLU A 74 -7.41 -15.63 18.27
N GLU A 75 -7.29 -16.40 17.18
CA GLU A 75 -6.28 -16.14 16.14
C GLU A 75 -6.52 -14.81 15.42
N TRP A 76 -7.79 -14.44 15.26
CA TRP A 76 -8.16 -13.12 14.74
C TRP A 76 -7.71 -12.01 15.68
N ASP A 77 -7.94 -12.16 16.98
CA ASP A 77 -7.58 -11.16 18.00
C ASP A 77 -6.05 -11.01 18.11
N GLU A 78 -5.32 -12.14 18.11
CA GLU A 78 -3.85 -12.16 18.06
C GLU A 78 -3.32 -11.46 16.80
N TRP A 79 -3.98 -11.66 15.65
CA TRP A 79 -3.63 -10.97 14.41
C TRP A 79 -3.88 -9.46 14.49
N VAL A 80 -4.98 -9.05 15.14
CA VAL A 80 -5.30 -7.63 15.39
C VAL A 80 -4.27 -6.99 16.31
N ASP A 81 -3.85 -7.70 17.37
CA ASP A 81 -2.88 -7.24 18.35
C ASP A 81 -1.47 -7.12 17.77
N LEU A 82 -1.08 -8.04 16.88
CA LEU A 82 0.21 -8.00 16.21
C LEU A 82 0.37 -6.74 15.34
N GLY A 83 -0.72 -6.20 14.79
CA GLY A 83 -0.82 -4.86 14.17
C GLY A 83 0.00 -4.63 12.88
N GLU A 84 1.06 -5.40 12.63
CA GLU A 84 2.05 -5.18 11.57
C GLU A 84 1.56 -5.59 10.18
N LYS A 85 0.56 -6.48 10.10
CA LYS A 85 -0.05 -6.96 8.84
C LYS A 85 -1.46 -6.43 8.60
N ARG A 86 -1.88 -5.39 9.34
CA ARG A 86 -3.24 -4.89 9.27
C ARG A 86 -3.48 -4.13 7.96
N THR A 87 -4.26 -4.73 7.05
CA THR A 87 -4.79 -4.02 5.90
C THR A 87 -5.73 -2.90 6.39
N PRO A 88 -5.59 -1.67 5.90
CA PRO A 88 -6.39 -0.54 6.39
C PRO A 88 -7.89 -0.67 6.08
N TYR A 89 -8.23 -1.58 5.18
CA TYR A 89 -9.58 -1.85 4.70
C TYR A 89 -10.36 -2.82 5.58
N ILE A 90 -9.68 -3.56 6.46
CA ILE A 90 -10.31 -4.56 7.31
C ILE A 90 -10.48 -4.02 8.72
N THR A 91 -11.71 -4.17 9.20
CA THR A 91 -12.12 -3.78 10.54
C THR A 91 -11.43 -4.68 11.57
N ALA A 92 -10.86 -4.10 12.63
CA ALA A 92 -10.35 -4.90 13.75
C ALA A 92 -11.50 -5.64 14.46
N TYR A 93 -12.67 -5.00 14.53
CA TYR A 93 -13.87 -5.51 15.20
C TYR A 93 -14.99 -5.68 14.16
N PRO A 94 -14.99 -6.77 13.36
CA PRO A 94 -16.01 -7.00 12.35
C PRO A 94 -17.39 -7.16 12.98
N GLU A 95 -17.49 -7.81 14.14
CA GLU A 95 -18.72 -7.96 14.91
C GLU A 95 -19.41 -6.62 15.14
N ARG A 96 -18.71 -5.62 15.69
CA ARG A 96 -19.29 -4.29 15.93
C ARG A 96 -19.68 -3.59 14.64
N TYR A 97 -18.76 -3.54 13.67
CA TYR A 97 -18.97 -2.77 12.44
C TYR A 97 -20.13 -3.32 11.60
N TYR A 98 -20.19 -4.64 11.40
CA TYR A 98 -21.24 -5.25 10.60
C TYR A 98 -22.55 -5.44 11.38
N THR A 99 -22.51 -5.42 12.71
CA THR A 99 -23.75 -5.32 13.51
C THR A 99 -24.39 -3.95 13.32
N GLU A 100 -23.60 -2.88 13.23
CA GLU A 100 -24.10 -1.54 12.92
C GLU A 100 -24.68 -1.44 11.49
N THR A 101 -24.13 -2.18 10.52
CA THR A 101 -24.68 -2.22 9.15
C THR A 101 -25.83 -3.23 8.98
N GLY A 102 -25.97 -4.19 9.89
CA GLY A 102 -27.00 -5.24 9.84
C GLY A 102 -26.61 -6.45 8.98
N ASP A 103 -25.35 -6.55 8.54
CA ASP A 103 -24.85 -7.65 7.71
C ASP A 103 -24.19 -8.77 8.53
N TRP A 104 -24.05 -8.59 9.85
CA TRP A 104 -23.39 -9.56 10.72
C TRP A 104 -24.26 -10.78 11.00
N ILE A 105 -23.69 -11.97 10.79
CA ILE A 105 -24.34 -13.26 11.03
C ILE A 105 -23.74 -13.93 12.26
N SER A 106 -22.52 -14.43 12.15
CA SER A 106 -21.78 -15.09 13.22
C SER A 106 -20.28 -15.10 12.91
N TRP A 107 -19.48 -15.44 13.91
CA TRP A 107 -18.04 -15.68 13.72
C TRP A 107 -17.80 -16.91 12.83
N ASP A 108 -18.58 -17.98 12.99
CA ASP A 108 -18.47 -19.20 12.17
C ASP A 108 -18.69 -18.93 10.68
N HIS A 109 -19.70 -18.11 10.35
CA HIS A 109 -19.95 -17.70 8.96
C HIS A 109 -18.85 -16.78 8.42
N PHE A 110 -18.34 -15.86 9.25
CA PHE A 110 -17.28 -14.93 8.87
C PHE A 110 -15.95 -15.62 8.56
N LEU A 111 -15.56 -16.57 9.42
CA LEU A 111 -14.34 -17.37 9.28
C LEU A 111 -14.48 -18.53 8.29
N GLY A 112 -15.72 -18.88 7.90
CA GLY A 112 -15.98 -19.99 6.99
C GLY A 112 -15.84 -21.37 7.63
N LEU A 113 -16.09 -21.45 8.95
CA LEU A 113 -16.15 -22.69 9.71
C LEU A 113 -17.44 -23.46 9.44
N ASP A 114 -18.46 -22.79 8.90
CA ASP A 114 -19.68 -23.44 8.40
C ASP A 114 -19.43 -24.08 7.02
N PRO A 115 -19.43 -25.44 6.92
CA PRO A 115 -19.23 -26.13 5.66
C PRO A 115 -20.42 -25.96 4.69
N ASP A 116 -21.57 -25.54 5.20
CA ASP A 116 -22.80 -25.35 4.43
C ASP A 116 -22.97 -23.90 3.95
N ALA A 117 -22.13 -22.95 4.42
CA ALA A 117 -22.28 -21.54 4.05
C ALA A 117 -21.92 -21.32 2.57
N PRO A 118 -22.92 -21.12 1.68
CA PRO A 118 -22.63 -20.90 0.27
C PRO A 118 -22.12 -19.47 0.16
N LEU A 119 -20.81 -19.32 0.00
CA LEU A 119 -20.28 -18.11 -0.57
C LEU A 119 -20.82 -18.07 -1.99
N GLY A 120 -21.72 -17.14 -2.27
CA GLY A 120 -22.14 -16.79 -3.62
C GLY A 120 -20.95 -16.34 -4.43
N VAL A 121 -20.12 -17.29 -4.88
CA VAL A 121 -19.27 -17.17 -6.04
C VAL A 121 -20.24 -17.14 -7.20
N ASN A 122 -20.57 -15.94 -7.65
CA ASN A 122 -20.95 -15.73 -9.03
C ASN A 122 -19.81 -16.30 -9.88
N ALA A 123 -19.96 -17.58 -10.19
CA ALA A 123 -19.42 -18.21 -11.37
C ALA A 123 -19.58 -17.18 -12.50
N THR A 124 -18.47 -16.62 -12.93
CA THR A 124 -18.41 -15.95 -14.21
C THR A 124 -18.81 -17.00 -15.24
N GLU A 125 -20.08 -16.97 -15.60
CA GLU A 125 -20.60 -17.33 -16.90
C GLU A 125 -19.67 -16.74 -17.96
N THR A 126 -18.72 -17.54 -18.41
CA THR A 126 -18.42 -17.61 -19.83
C THR A 126 -18.79 -19.00 -20.25
N GLY A 127 -20.01 -19.12 -20.75
CA GLY A 127 -20.43 -20.28 -21.52
C GLY A 127 -19.40 -20.58 -22.60
N ASN A 128 -18.93 -21.81 -22.59
CA ASN A 128 -18.52 -22.49 -23.82
C ASN A 128 -19.31 -23.79 -23.89
N THR A 129 -20.61 -23.64 -24.09
CA THR A 129 -21.47 -24.63 -24.71
C THR A 129 -21.01 -24.79 -26.16
N ARG A 130 -19.95 -25.57 -26.39
CA ARG A 130 -19.76 -26.17 -27.71
C ARG A 130 -20.78 -27.31 -27.78
N GLY A 131 -21.82 -27.07 -28.58
CA GLY A 131 -22.89 -28.02 -28.88
C GLY A 131 -22.37 -29.44 -29.11
N GLU A 132 -23.05 -30.43 -28.57
CA GLU A 132 -24.30 -30.94 -29.14
C GLU A 132 -24.03 -31.62 -30.49
N ALA A 133 -24.07 -32.96 -30.39
CA ALA A 133 -24.54 -33.92 -31.38
C ALA A 133 -24.19 -33.73 -32.87
N VAL A 134 -23.40 -34.66 -33.39
CA VAL A 134 -23.72 -35.36 -34.65
C VAL A 134 -23.54 -36.86 -34.36
N ASP A 135 -24.66 -37.54 -34.09
CA ASP A 135 -25.34 -38.43 -35.03
C ASP A 135 -24.72 -39.83 -35.05
N ASP A 136 -25.44 -40.73 -34.39
CA ASP A 136 -25.53 -42.15 -34.72
C ASP A 136 -25.55 -42.37 -36.24
N ALA A 137 -24.65 -43.23 -36.74
CA ALA A 137 -24.90 -43.97 -37.98
C ALA A 137 -24.17 -45.31 -37.94
N GLU A 138 -24.96 -46.35 -38.15
CA GLU A 138 -24.67 -47.77 -38.13
C GLU A 138 -23.44 -48.22 -38.94
N GLY A 139 -22.89 -49.38 -38.52
CA GLY A 139 -21.97 -50.22 -39.27
C GLY A 139 -21.66 -51.50 -38.54
#